data_AF-A0A1A6BM44-F1
#
_entry.id   AF-A0A1A6BM44-F1
#
_cell.length_a   1.000
_cell.length_b   1.000
_cell.length_c   1.000
_cell.angle_alpha   90.00
_cell.angle_beta   90.00
_cell.angle_gamma   90.00
#
_symmetry.space_group_name_H-M   'P 1'
#
loop_
_entity.id
_entity.type
_entity.pdbx_description
1 polymer ?
#
loop_
_entity_poly.entity_id
_entity_poly.type
_entity_poly.pdbx_seq_one_letter_code
_entity_poly.pdbx_strand_id
1 'polypeptide(L)'
;KRMQRALRFEGDDVITIFKGLQLDIGAPPQFMDFRYTVHDRWHGEFHLDHCGALLDVEPMGEDYVRGMCHDIEDPTFDATALATNRRAQVRPVHRPPRIPADRKPHCAWTVIIDDSHPEVGFIPELAIVGQTRAATTGLDPIDETQPGQADYSGPLLSDFDFGAFSHSALVRLADEVCLQMHLLYLSFALAVHKRAGDDVALARSIATKQLVGLAGLAGERIHHALNLPGGVEGAVRVMELHPLFNPAVYVLADFGGDRVHLRPSPAHEDQAWPSLVSPEAVAPLQAIAFAVDPHLHVDIDGSPTEWTAVITETDTATKEFSEVSVAKFSGGSTFVFQPRKSLPLTPV
;
A
#
# COMPACT_ATOMS: atom_id res chain seq x y z
N LYS A 1 14.52 -0.86 1.22
CA LYS A 1 15.77 -0.40 0.56
C LYS A 1 15.62 0.20 -0.85
N ARG A 2 14.71 -0.26 -1.72
CA ARG A 2 14.55 0.34 -3.07
C ARG A 2 14.23 1.83 -3.02
N MET A 3 13.23 2.20 -2.22
CA MET A 3 12.86 3.59 -1.94
C MET A 3 14.02 4.41 -1.33
N GLN A 4 14.73 3.86 -0.34
CA GLN A 4 15.91 4.49 0.29
C GLN A 4 16.99 4.84 -0.75
N ARG A 5 17.28 3.92 -1.68
CA ARG A 5 18.22 4.14 -2.80
C ARG A 5 17.75 5.21 -3.76
N ALA A 6 16.49 5.13 -4.18
CA ALA A 6 15.91 6.06 -5.15
C ALA A 6 15.96 7.51 -4.66
N LEU A 7 15.72 7.72 -3.37
CA LEU A 7 15.72 9.04 -2.74
C LEU A 7 16.97 9.34 -1.90
N ARG A 8 18.07 8.58 -2.08
CA ARG A 8 19.38 8.85 -1.47
C ARG A 8 19.37 9.07 0.04
N PHE A 9 18.57 8.30 0.77
CA PHE A 9 18.52 8.35 2.24
C PHE A 9 18.91 7.03 2.91
N GLU A 10 19.65 6.16 2.21
CA GLU A 10 20.20 4.95 2.82
C GLU A 10 21.08 5.26 4.04
N GLY A 11 20.95 4.42 5.05
CA GLY A 11 21.65 4.53 6.32
C GLY A 11 21.35 3.30 7.19
N ASP A 12 21.80 3.34 8.44
CA ASP A 12 21.67 2.26 9.42
C ASP A 12 21.03 2.71 10.74
N ASP A 13 20.49 3.92 10.78
CA ASP A 13 20.05 4.61 12.00
C ASP A 13 18.53 4.75 12.12
N VAL A 14 18.06 5.23 13.28
CA VAL A 14 16.63 5.45 13.55
C VAL A 14 16.02 6.48 12.61
N ILE A 15 16.79 7.48 12.20
CA ILE A 15 16.35 8.52 11.25
C ILE A 15 16.01 7.88 9.90
N THR A 16 16.83 6.94 9.44
CA THR A 16 16.60 6.18 8.20
C THR A 16 15.36 5.29 8.30
N ILE A 17 15.12 4.66 9.46
CA ILE A 17 13.88 3.91 9.72
C ILE A 17 12.65 4.84 9.60
N PHE A 18 12.68 6.01 10.24
CA PHE A 18 11.57 6.95 10.22
C PHE A 18 11.30 7.53 8.83
N LYS A 19 12.33 7.90 8.07
CA LYS A 19 12.16 8.30 6.66
C LYS A 19 11.57 7.17 5.81
N GLY A 20 11.97 5.92 6.10
CA GLY A 20 11.40 4.74 5.47
C GLY A 20 9.90 4.61 5.72
N LEU A 21 9.48 4.73 6.99
CA LEU A 21 8.07 4.70 7.39
C LEU A 21 7.23 5.78 6.68
N GLN A 22 7.77 6.99 6.46
CA GLN A 22 7.04 8.05 5.74
C GLN A 22 6.70 7.72 4.28
N LEU A 23 7.35 6.68 3.72
CA LEU A 23 7.24 6.26 2.32
C LEU A 23 6.80 4.79 2.20
N ASP A 24 6.36 4.20 3.30
CA ASP A 24 5.89 2.82 3.40
C ASP A 24 4.37 2.76 3.24
N ILE A 25 3.88 1.78 2.50
CA ILE A 25 2.43 1.61 2.24
C ILE A 25 1.62 1.23 3.48
N GLY A 26 2.26 0.72 4.54
CA GLY A 26 1.66 0.45 5.84
C GLY A 26 1.60 1.68 6.75
N ALA A 27 2.25 2.78 6.37
CA ALA A 27 2.24 4.04 7.11
C ALA A 27 1.81 5.24 6.22
N PRO A 28 0.66 5.15 5.52
CA PRO A 28 0.18 6.23 4.66
C PRO A 28 0.07 7.55 5.43
N PRO A 29 0.65 8.65 4.89
CA PRO A 29 0.71 9.94 5.59
C PRO A 29 -0.66 10.46 6.03
N GLN A 30 -0.72 11.06 7.22
CA GLN A 30 -1.94 11.57 7.88
C GLN A 30 -3.04 10.53 8.20
N PHE A 31 -3.16 9.43 7.45
CA PHE A 31 -4.14 8.37 7.72
C PHE A 31 -3.68 7.43 8.83
N MET A 32 -2.39 7.10 8.88
CA MET A 32 -1.78 6.48 10.07
C MET A 32 -1.09 7.50 10.96
N ASP A 33 -1.00 8.76 10.53
CA ASP A 33 -0.51 9.92 11.27
C ASP A 33 0.65 9.68 12.25
N PHE A 34 1.72 9.06 11.75
CA PHE A 34 2.95 8.84 12.51
C PHE A 34 3.61 10.17 12.88
N ARG A 35 3.97 10.30 14.15
CA ARG A 35 4.72 11.41 14.74
C ARG A 35 6.00 10.89 15.31
N TYR A 36 7.11 11.53 14.99
CA TYR A 36 8.44 11.05 15.33
C TYR A 36 9.13 11.97 16.34
N THR A 37 9.81 11.36 17.30
CA THR A 37 10.77 12.00 18.19
C THR A 37 12.11 11.30 18.00
N VAL A 38 13.16 12.07 17.72
CA VAL A 38 14.53 11.53 17.61
C VAL A 38 15.29 11.98 18.84
N HIS A 39 15.86 11.05 19.60
CA HIS A 39 16.72 11.36 20.74
C HIS A 39 18.18 11.40 20.29
N ASP A 40 18.60 10.39 19.52
CA ASP A 40 19.89 10.34 18.85
C ASP A 40 19.82 9.40 17.62
N ARG A 41 20.97 9.04 17.04
CA ARG A 41 21.01 8.14 15.86
C ARG A 41 20.52 6.72 16.14
N TRP A 42 20.53 6.27 17.39
CA TRP A 42 20.20 4.91 17.81
C TRP A 42 18.89 4.80 18.60
N HIS A 43 18.39 5.93 19.10
CA HIS A 43 17.19 5.99 19.93
C HIS A 43 16.19 7.00 19.38
N GLY A 44 14.95 6.56 19.22
CA GLY A 44 13.82 7.44 18.93
C GLY A 44 12.50 6.81 19.34
N GLU A 45 11.44 7.54 19.10
CA GLU A 45 10.07 7.14 19.39
C GLU A 45 9.15 7.55 18.25
N PHE A 46 8.07 6.82 18.08
CA PHE A 46 6.94 7.30 17.30
C PHE A 46 5.61 7.05 17.99
N HIS A 47 4.61 7.85 17.66
CA HIS A 47 3.23 7.63 18.06
C HIS A 47 2.28 7.94 16.90
N LEU A 48 1.07 7.42 16.98
CA LEU A 48 0.05 7.62 15.95
C LEU A 48 -1.07 8.50 16.52
N ASP A 49 -1.20 9.73 16.01
CA ASP A 49 -2.29 10.64 16.37
C ASP A 49 -3.65 10.17 15.84
N HIS A 50 -3.61 9.43 14.73
CA HIS A 50 -4.73 8.79 14.08
C HIS A 50 -4.25 7.46 13.50
N CYS A 51 -5.02 6.39 13.60
CA CYS A 51 -4.69 5.09 13.03
C CYS A 51 -5.94 4.56 12.34
N GLY A 52 -5.97 4.66 11.01
CA GLY A 52 -7.12 4.21 10.23
C GLY A 52 -7.43 2.73 10.41
N ALA A 53 -6.38 1.89 10.44
CA ALA A 53 -6.53 0.45 10.65
C ALA A 53 -7.18 0.12 12.01
N LEU A 54 -6.85 0.85 13.07
CA LEU A 54 -7.54 0.72 14.37
C LEU A 54 -9.01 1.10 14.24
N LEU A 55 -9.32 2.22 13.57
CA LEU A 55 -10.70 2.69 13.43
C LEU A 55 -11.56 1.75 12.57
N ASP A 56 -10.95 0.97 11.66
CA ASP A 56 -11.58 -0.15 10.96
C ASP A 56 -12.01 -1.28 11.89
N VAL A 57 -11.14 -1.69 12.81
CA VAL A 57 -11.36 -2.91 13.59
C VAL A 57 -11.99 -2.66 14.96
N GLU A 58 -11.89 -1.45 15.51
CA GLU A 58 -12.42 -1.14 16.84
C GLU A 58 -13.95 -1.36 16.95
N PRO A 59 -14.78 -0.99 15.94
CA PRO A 59 -16.21 -1.32 15.95
C PRO A 59 -16.49 -2.83 15.88
N MET A 60 -15.51 -3.65 15.46
CA MET A 60 -15.64 -5.10 15.33
C MET A 60 -15.34 -5.84 16.66
N GLY A 61 -14.88 -5.13 17.69
CA GLY A 61 -14.68 -5.64 19.04
C GLY A 61 -13.22 -5.95 19.40
N GLU A 62 -12.99 -6.26 20.68
CA GLU A 62 -11.64 -6.37 21.26
C GLU A 62 -10.76 -7.42 20.57
N ASP A 63 -11.32 -8.55 20.14
CA ASP A 63 -10.56 -9.61 19.48
C ASP A 63 -9.96 -9.13 18.15
N TYR A 64 -10.72 -8.37 17.36
CA TYR A 64 -10.22 -7.79 16.11
C TYR A 64 -9.18 -6.68 16.37
N VAL A 65 -9.37 -5.89 17.43
CA VAL A 65 -8.37 -4.91 17.87
C VAL A 65 -7.07 -5.60 18.27
N ARG A 66 -7.13 -6.71 19.00
CA ARG A 66 -5.94 -7.48 19.37
C ARG A 66 -5.26 -8.08 18.15
N GLY A 67 -6.03 -8.66 17.23
CA GLY A 67 -5.50 -9.17 15.96
C GLY A 67 -4.73 -8.10 15.18
N MET A 68 -5.29 -6.90 15.03
CA MET A 68 -4.62 -5.80 14.33
C MET A 68 -3.42 -5.25 15.11
N CYS A 69 -3.65 -4.81 16.35
CA CYS A 69 -2.68 -4.00 17.09
C CYS A 69 -1.61 -4.82 17.82
N HIS A 70 -1.76 -6.14 17.94
CA HIS A 70 -0.79 -7.02 18.61
C HIS A 70 -0.25 -8.07 17.64
N ASP A 71 -1.14 -8.85 17.02
CA ASP A 71 -0.70 -9.99 16.22
C ASP A 71 -0.12 -9.55 14.86
N ILE A 72 -0.62 -8.44 14.30
CA ILE A 72 -0.13 -7.85 13.05
C ILE A 72 0.91 -6.75 13.32
N GLU A 73 0.58 -5.70 14.09
CA GLU A 73 1.43 -4.51 14.23
C GLU A 73 2.78 -4.79 14.95
N ASP A 74 2.80 -5.54 16.07
CA ASP A 74 4.05 -5.80 16.81
C ASP A 74 5.16 -6.40 15.91
N PRO A 75 4.92 -7.53 15.21
CA PRO A 75 5.94 -8.08 14.32
C PRO A 75 6.15 -7.24 13.06
N THR A 76 5.13 -6.51 12.59
CA THR A 76 5.25 -5.67 11.38
C THR A 76 6.24 -4.53 11.61
N PHE A 77 6.20 -3.85 12.75
CA PHE A 77 7.13 -2.74 13.00
C PHE A 77 8.59 -3.20 13.09
N ASP A 78 8.85 -4.36 13.72
CA ASP A 78 10.19 -4.97 13.71
C ASP A 78 10.61 -5.35 12.27
N ALA A 79 9.70 -5.93 11.47
CA ALA A 79 9.98 -6.29 10.08
C ALA A 79 10.26 -5.07 9.18
N THR A 80 9.58 -3.95 9.40
CA THR A 80 9.85 -2.69 8.69
C THR A 80 11.20 -2.12 9.10
N ALA A 81 11.52 -2.10 10.40
CA ALA A 81 12.81 -1.63 10.90
C ALA A 81 14.00 -2.48 10.42
N LEU A 82 13.80 -3.80 10.31
CA LEU A 82 14.77 -4.76 9.78
C LEU A 82 15.28 -4.39 8.38
N ALA A 83 14.45 -3.75 7.56
CA ALA A 83 14.85 -3.32 6.22
C ALA A 83 16.01 -2.31 6.24
N THR A 84 16.21 -1.61 7.37
CA THR A 84 17.29 -0.65 7.61
C THR A 84 18.37 -1.24 8.50
N ASN A 85 18.01 -1.75 9.68
CA ASN A 85 18.96 -2.25 10.67
C ASN A 85 18.45 -3.54 11.33
N ARG A 86 19.26 -4.61 11.28
CA ARG A 86 18.87 -5.94 11.81
C ARG A 86 18.77 -6.01 13.34
N ARG A 87 19.30 -5.02 14.05
CA ARG A 87 19.30 -4.91 15.53
C ARG A 87 18.28 -3.91 16.05
N ALA A 88 17.57 -3.23 15.15
CA ALA A 88 16.47 -2.38 15.54
C ALA A 88 15.37 -3.21 16.21
N GLN A 89 14.87 -2.74 17.34
CA GLN A 89 13.68 -3.26 17.98
C GLN A 89 12.68 -2.13 18.16
N VAL A 90 11.43 -2.40 17.77
CA VAL A 90 10.29 -1.50 17.96
C VAL A 90 9.40 -2.07 19.06
N ARG A 91 9.30 -1.37 20.19
CA ARG A 91 8.57 -1.87 21.37
C ARG A 91 7.46 -0.90 21.77
N PRO A 92 6.26 -1.39 22.08
CA PRO A 92 5.15 -0.54 22.41
C PRO A 92 5.31 0.02 23.82
N VAL A 93 5.19 1.35 23.95
CA VAL A 93 4.92 2.03 25.21
C VAL A 93 3.47 1.77 25.60
N HIS A 94 2.56 1.92 24.63
CA HIS A 94 1.19 1.44 24.71
C HIS A 94 0.61 1.21 23.31
N ARG A 95 -0.43 0.40 23.26
CA ARG A 95 -1.23 0.17 22.05
C ARG A 95 -2.67 -0.23 22.45
N PRO A 96 -3.62 -0.19 21.51
CA PRO A 96 -5.01 -0.58 21.77
C PRO A 96 -5.12 -2.01 22.33
N PRO A 97 -6.22 -2.39 22.99
CA PRO A 97 -7.48 -1.66 23.14
C PRO A 97 -7.35 -0.34 23.89
N ARG A 98 -8.07 0.70 23.43
CA ARG A 98 -7.98 2.04 24.04
C ARG A 98 -8.78 2.07 25.35
N ILE A 99 -8.08 2.31 26.45
CA ILE A 99 -8.67 2.48 27.79
C ILE A 99 -8.14 3.80 28.40
N PRO A 100 -8.99 4.83 28.58
CA PRO A 100 -10.37 4.94 28.10
C PRO A 100 -10.48 4.91 26.56
N ALA A 101 -11.68 4.70 26.02
CA ALA A 101 -11.92 4.54 24.58
C ALA A 101 -11.55 5.77 23.75
N ASP A 102 -11.25 6.92 24.36
CA ASP A 102 -10.77 8.14 23.73
C ASP A 102 -9.25 8.37 23.91
N ARG A 103 -8.51 7.39 24.44
CA ARG A 103 -7.06 7.50 24.67
C ARG A 103 -6.33 7.97 23.40
N LYS A 104 -5.49 8.99 23.59
CA LYS A 104 -4.54 9.54 22.60
C LYS A 104 -3.12 9.57 23.16
N PRO A 105 -2.08 9.46 22.32
CA PRO A 105 -2.15 8.97 20.94
C PRO A 105 -2.68 7.52 20.89
N HIS A 106 -3.13 7.04 19.72
CA HIS A 106 -3.73 5.70 19.60
C HIS A 106 -2.76 4.60 20.06
N CYS A 107 -1.51 4.70 19.64
CA CYS A 107 -0.39 3.89 20.12
C CYS A 107 0.89 4.74 20.17
N ALA A 108 1.86 4.28 20.95
CA ALA A 108 3.19 4.89 21.10
C ALA A 108 4.25 3.81 21.25
N TRP A 109 5.41 4.03 20.65
CA TRP A 109 6.45 3.02 20.45
C TRP A 109 7.84 3.62 20.61
N THR A 110 8.74 2.86 21.20
CA THR A 110 10.18 3.12 21.19
C THR A 110 10.83 2.40 20.02
N VAL A 111 11.82 3.02 19.39
CA VAL A 111 12.69 2.42 18.38
C VAL A 111 14.13 2.52 18.86
N ILE A 112 14.74 1.37 19.12
CA ILE A 112 16.07 1.28 19.72
C ILE A 112 16.95 0.35 18.88
N ILE A 113 18.12 0.85 18.50
CA ILE A 113 19.19 0.09 17.87
C ILE A 113 20.31 -0.07 18.89
N ASP A 114 20.58 -1.31 19.30
CA ASP A 114 21.59 -1.59 20.32
C ASP A 114 22.38 -2.87 19.95
N ASP A 115 23.69 -2.88 20.19
CA ASP A 115 24.56 -4.01 19.87
C ASP A 115 24.26 -5.26 20.71
N SER A 116 23.63 -5.09 21.88
CA SER A 116 23.15 -6.20 22.71
C SER A 116 21.86 -6.83 22.18
N HIS A 117 21.12 -6.15 21.31
CA HIS A 117 19.93 -6.74 20.69
C HIS A 117 20.32 -7.90 19.77
N PRO A 118 19.62 -9.04 19.84
CA PRO A 118 19.79 -10.09 18.85
C PRO A 118 19.44 -9.56 17.47
N GLU A 119 20.25 -9.92 16.47
CA GLU A 119 19.87 -9.67 15.09
C GLU A 119 18.65 -10.53 14.73
N VAL A 120 17.70 -9.95 14.00
CA VAL A 120 16.60 -10.73 13.44
C VAL A 120 17.19 -11.86 12.58
N GLY A 121 16.69 -13.08 12.80
CA GLY A 121 17.14 -14.27 12.10
C GLY A 121 16.84 -14.26 10.60
N PHE A 122 17.20 -15.34 9.91
CA PHE A 122 16.83 -15.53 8.51
C PHE A 122 15.31 -15.71 8.38
N ILE A 123 14.69 -14.99 7.45
CA ILE A 123 13.27 -15.12 7.09
C ILE A 123 13.22 -15.76 5.70
N PRO A 124 12.86 -17.06 5.58
CA PRO A 124 12.85 -17.77 4.30
C PRO A 124 12.02 -17.10 3.22
N GLU A 125 10.87 -16.54 3.59
CA GLU A 125 9.94 -15.87 2.70
C GLU A 125 10.57 -14.65 2.01
N LEU A 126 11.54 -13.95 2.65
CA LEU A 126 12.28 -12.86 2.01
C LEU A 126 13.12 -13.34 0.82
N ALA A 127 13.66 -14.55 0.86
CA ALA A 127 14.42 -15.12 -0.25
C ALA A 127 13.50 -15.48 -1.43
N ILE A 128 12.27 -15.91 -1.15
CA ILE A 128 11.26 -16.22 -2.18
C ILE A 128 10.82 -14.91 -2.84
N VAL A 129 10.36 -13.95 -2.05
CA VAL A 129 9.88 -12.65 -2.57
C VAL A 129 11.01 -11.88 -3.25
N GLY A 130 12.25 -11.96 -2.75
CA GLY A 130 13.41 -11.31 -3.35
C GLY A 130 13.79 -11.83 -4.74
N GLN A 131 13.29 -13.00 -5.17
CA GLN A 131 13.51 -13.56 -6.51
C GLN A 131 12.42 -13.16 -7.52
N THR A 132 11.35 -12.51 -7.07
CA THR A 132 10.24 -12.08 -7.93
C THR A 132 10.67 -10.99 -8.90
N ARG A 133 9.94 -10.86 -10.00
CA ARG A 133 10.07 -9.74 -10.92
C ARG A 133 9.74 -8.42 -10.23
N ALA A 134 8.73 -8.37 -9.37
CA ALA A 134 8.40 -7.16 -8.59
C ALA A 134 9.61 -6.65 -7.80
N ALA A 135 10.33 -7.54 -7.12
CA ALA A 135 11.49 -7.16 -6.29
C ALA A 135 12.66 -6.64 -7.14
N THR A 136 12.84 -7.20 -8.33
CA THR A 136 14.01 -6.97 -9.20
C THR A 136 13.77 -5.97 -10.33
N THR A 137 12.52 -5.57 -10.57
CA THR A 137 12.13 -4.63 -11.63
C THR A 137 12.91 -3.32 -11.52
N GLY A 138 13.60 -2.94 -12.60
CA GLY A 138 14.20 -1.61 -12.72
C GLY A 138 13.12 -0.58 -13.03
N LEU A 139 13.17 0.56 -12.35
CA LEU A 139 12.29 1.70 -12.60
C LEU A 139 13.14 2.87 -13.10
N ASP A 140 12.53 3.75 -13.89
CA ASP A 140 13.22 4.88 -14.51
C ASP A 140 13.90 5.77 -13.45
N PRO A 141 15.09 6.33 -13.74
CA PRO A 141 15.77 7.19 -12.79
C PRO A 141 15.03 8.53 -12.60
N ILE A 142 15.26 9.17 -11.46
CA ILE A 142 14.82 10.55 -11.22
C ILE A 142 15.68 11.50 -12.06
N ASP A 143 15.04 12.42 -12.79
CA ASP A 143 15.71 13.47 -13.56
C ASP A 143 16.01 14.66 -12.66
N GLU A 144 17.27 14.75 -12.22
CA GLU A 144 17.78 15.79 -11.32
C GLU A 144 17.75 17.21 -11.92
N THR A 145 17.48 17.35 -13.22
CA THR A 145 17.40 18.66 -13.89
C THR A 145 16.02 19.30 -13.80
N GLN A 146 15.00 18.52 -13.42
CA GLN A 146 13.63 19.02 -13.29
C GLN A 146 13.46 19.91 -12.05
N PRO A 147 12.57 20.92 -12.09
CA PRO A 147 12.30 21.75 -10.93
C PRO A 147 11.68 20.94 -9.78
N GLY A 148 12.13 21.18 -8.56
CA GLY A 148 11.70 20.47 -7.34
C GLY A 148 12.83 19.63 -6.73
N GLN A 149 12.55 18.99 -5.59
CA GLN A 149 13.50 18.07 -4.95
C GLN A 149 13.61 16.76 -5.74
N ALA A 150 14.84 16.28 -5.93
CA ALA A 150 15.12 15.01 -6.61
C ALA A 150 15.40 13.86 -5.62
N ASP A 151 15.62 14.16 -4.34
CA ASP A 151 15.94 13.17 -3.31
C ASP A 151 15.43 13.59 -1.92
N TYR A 152 15.59 12.70 -0.95
CA TYR A 152 15.24 12.90 0.45
C TYR A 152 16.46 12.72 1.37
N SER A 153 17.65 13.12 0.90
CA SER A 153 18.91 13.01 1.66
C SER A 153 19.00 13.96 2.87
N GLY A 154 18.18 15.03 2.87
CA GLY A 154 18.12 16.07 3.89
C GLY A 154 17.58 15.63 5.27
N PRO A 155 17.06 16.53 6.11
CA PRO A 155 16.55 16.17 7.43
C PRO A 155 15.31 15.26 7.34
N LEU A 156 15.05 14.47 8.38
CA LEU A 156 13.73 13.88 8.60
C LEU A 156 12.71 15.01 8.78
N LEU A 157 11.53 14.86 8.21
CA LEU A 157 10.45 15.84 8.28
C LEU A 157 9.32 15.39 9.23
N SER A 158 8.55 16.33 9.77
CA SER A 158 7.35 16.03 10.58
C SER A 158 6.22 15.41 9.76
N ASP A 159 6.11 15.84 8.50
CA ASP A 159 5.21 15.30 7.48
C ASP A 159 6.00 15.29 6.16
N PHE A 160 5.91 14.21 5.37
CA PHE A 160 6.57 14.15 4.07
C PHE A 160 5.82 15.04 3.06
N ASP A 161 6.52 16.02 2.48
CA ASP A 161 5.93 16.98 1.54
C ASP A 161 6.11 16.52 0.08
N PHE A 162 5.16 15.72 -0.42
CA PHE A 162 5.16 15.30 -1.82
C PHE A 162 5.18 16.50 -2.79
N GLY A 163 4.53 17.61 -2.44
CA GLY A 163 4.43 18.79 -3.31
C GLY A 163 5.78 19.49 -3.56
N ALA A 164 6.80 19.21 -2.75
CA ALA A 164 8.14 19.76 -2.91
C ALA A 164 9.00 19.00 -3.94
N PHE A 165 8.62 17.79 -4.33
CA PHE A 165 9.41 16.94 -5.22
C PHE A 165 9.17 17.25 -6.70
N SER A 166 10.19 17.01 -7.52
CA SER A 166 10.09 17.13 -8.97
C SER A 166 9.10 16.11 -9.54
N HIS A 167 8.59 16.37 -10.75
CA HIS A 167 7.66 15.46 -11.42
C HIS A 167 8.24 14.04 -11.58
N SER A 168 9.49 13.91 -12.07
CA SER A 168 10.15 12.60 -12.20
C SER A 168 10.32 11.89 -10.85
N ALA A 169 10.60 12.63 -9.76
CA ALA A 169 10.65 12.06 -8.41
C ALA A 169 9.28 11.56 -7.95
N LEU A 170 8.20 12.30 -8.23
CA LEU A 170 6.83 11.87 -7.91
C LEU A 170 6.40 10.63 -8.68
N VAL A 171 6.74 10.53 -9.98
CA VAL A 171 6.50 9.32 -10.78
C VAL A 171 7.28 8.14 -10.19
N ARG A 172 8.57 8.33 -9.90
CA ARG A 172 9.41 7.29 -9.27
C ARG A 172 8.82 6.78 -7.95
N LEU A 173 8.34 7.70 -7.12
CA LEU A 173 7.69 7.41 -5.83
C LEU A 173 6.40 6.59 -6.03
N ALA A 174 5.54 7.02 -6.96
CA ALA A 174 4.30 6.32 -7.28
C ALA A 174 4.55 4.89 -7.77
N ASP A 175 5.55 4.69 -8.62
CA ASP A 175 5.93 3.36 -9.10
C ASP A 175 6.49 2.47 -7.99
N GLU A 176 7.33 3.00 -7.08
CA GLU A 176 7.78 2.22 -5.92
C GLU A 176 6.62 1.88 -4.98
N VAL A 177 5.66 2.79 -4.76
CA VAL A 177 4.45 2.51 -3.97
C VAL A 177 3.65 1.38 -4.60
N CYS A 178 3.46 1.39 -5.92
CA CYS A 178 2.79 0.29 -6.63
C CYS A 178 3.57 -1.03 -6.48
N LEU A 179 4.90 -1.02 -6.61
CA LEU A 179 5.70 -2.24 -6.38
C LEU A 179 5.62 -2.72 -4.93
N GLN A 180 5.66 -1.83 -3.94
CA GLN A 180 5.46 -2.20 -2.53
C GLN A 180 4.12 -2.91 -2.33
N MET A 181 3.07 -2.41 -2.98
CA MET A 181 1.73 -3.01 -2.95
C MET A 181 1.71 -4.41 -3.55
N HIS A 182 2.34 -4.63 -4.71
CA HIS A 182 2.49 -5.97 -5.30
C HIS A 182 3.33 -6.88 -4.41
N LEU A 183 4.45 -6.41 -3.84
CA LEU A 183 5.31 -7.19 -2.95
C LEU A 183 4.59 -7.61 -1.65
N LEU A 184 3.74 -6.74 -1.12
CA LEU A 184 2.86 -7.07 0.01
C LEU A 184 1.86 -8.16 -0.38
N TYR A 185 1.22 -8.03 -1.55
CA TYR A 185 0.31 -9.07 -2.05
C TYR A 185 1.02 -10.41 -2.27
N LEU A 186 2.22 -10.42 -2.85
CA LEU A 186 2.99 -11.66 -3.07
C LEU A 186 3.33 -12.34 -1.74
N SER A 187 3.74 -11.56 -0.74
CA SER A 187 3.99 -12.06 0.62
C SER A 187 2.70 -12.60 1.28
N PHE A 188 1.58 -11.90 1.08
CA PHE A 188 0.26 -12.31 1.54
C PHE A 188 -0.19 -13.62 0.87
N ALA A 189 -0.04 -13.75 -0.44
CA ALA A 189 -0.39 -14.95 -1.20
C ALA A 189 0.40 -16.17 -0.70
N LEU A 190 1.71 -16.01 -0.42
CA LEU A 190 2.53 -17.07 0.18
C LEU A 190 1.98 -17.52 1.54
N ALA A 191 1.62 -16.58 2.41
CA ALA A 191 1.03 -16.89 3.72
C ALA A 191 -0.34 -17.57 3.59
N VAL A 192 -1.19 -17.12 2.67
CA VAL A 192 -2.50 -17.71 2.38
C VAL A 192 -2.36 -19.13 1.86
N HIS A 193 -1.47 -19.38 0.90
CA HIS A 193 -1.21 -20.73 0.39
C HIS A 193 -0.72 -21.67 1.50
N LYS A 194 0.22 -21.22 2.33
CA LYS A 194 0.70 -22.00 3.48
C LYS A 194 -0.42 -22.34 4.46
N ARG A 195 -1.36 -21.41 4.67
CA ARG A 195 -2.50 -21.59 5.58
C ARG A 195 -3.60 -22.48 5.00
N ALA A 196 -3.86 -22.39 3.70
CA ALA A 196 -4.87 -23.18 2.99
C ALA A 196 -4.40 -24.62 2.72
N GLY A 197 -3.08 -24.88 2.72
CA GLY A 197 -2.53 -26.19 2.41
C GLY A 197 -2.85 -26.59 0.96
N ASP A 198 -3.40 -27.79 0.78
CA ASP A 198 -3.76 -28.31 -0.55
C ASP A 198 -5.05 -27.70 -1.14
N ASP A 199 -5.77 -26.87 -0.36
CA ASP A 199 -6.99 -26.20 -0.82
C ASP A 199 -6.67 -24.95 -1.68
N VAL A 200 -6.31 -25.22 -2.94
CA VAL A 200 -6.00 -24.18 -3.93
C VAL A 200 -7.21 -23.27 -4.20
N ALA A 201 -8.43 -23.83 -4.14
CA ALA A 201 -9.65 -23.06 -4.38
C ALA A 201 -9.90 -22.04 -3.26
N LEU A 202 -9.68 -22.43 -2.00
CA LEU A 202 -9.75 -21.53 -0.86
C LEU A 202 -8.69 -20.43 -0.96
N ALA A 203 -7.43 -20.77 -1.27
CA ALA A 203 -6.36 -19.79 -1.42
C ALA A 203 -6.70 -18.75 -2.51
N ARG A 204 -7.16 -19.21 -3.67
CA ARG A 204 -7.60 -18.34 -4.76
C ARG A 204 -8.78 -17.46 -4.35
N SER A 205 -9.77 -18.03 -3.66
CA SER A 205 -10.95 -17.30 -3.18
C SER A 205 -10.56 -16.15 -2.24
N ILE A 206 -9.66 -16.41 -1.29
CA ILE A 206 -9.15 -15.38 -0.36
C ILE A 206 -8.40 -14.28 -1.13
N ALA A 207 -7.51 -14.65 -2.05
CA ALA A 207 -6.74 -13.71 -2.84
C ALA A 207 -7.64 -12.83 -3.73
N THR A 208 -8.62 -13.42 -4.42
CA THR A 208 -9.57 -12.67 -5.25
C THR A 208 -10.42 -11.72 -4.41
N LYS A 209 -10.92 -12.14 -3.23
CA LYS A 209 -11.69 -11.26 -2.34
C LYS A 209 -10.88 -10.07 -1.85
N GLN A 210 -9.61 -10.30 -1.48
CA GLN A 210 -8.69 -9.22 -1.11
C GLN A 210 -8.50 -8.22 -2.26
N LEU A 211 -8.32 -8.71 -3.49
CA LEU A 211 -8.19 -7.84 -4.66
C LEU A 211 -9.48 -7.09 -4.96
N VAL A 212 -10.67 -7.70 -4.88
CA VAL A 212 -11.96 -7.02 -5.11
C VAL A 212 -12.14 -5.84 -4.14
N GLY A 213 -11.85 -6.04 -2.85
CA GLY A 213 -11.94 -4.99 -1.84
C GLY A 213 -10.97 -3.84 -2.10
N LEU A 214 -9.70 -4.17 -2.38
CA LEU A 214 -8.69 -3.18 -2.75
C LEU A 214 -9.09 -2.40 -4.01
N ALA A 215 -9.53 -3.10 -5.05
CA ALA A 215 -9.82 -2.55 -6.37
C ALA A 215 -10.96 -1.53 -6.32
N GLY A 216 -12.06 -1.85 -5.62
CA GLY A 216 -13.15 -0.90 -5.45
C GLY A 216 -12.75 0.31 -4.59
N LEU A 217 -12.10 0.07 -3.44
CA LEU A 217 -11.74 1.17 -2.53
C LEU A 217 -10.69 2.11 -3.12
N ALA A 218 -9.63 1.58 -3.73
CA ALA A 218 -8.63 2.39 -4.39
C ALA A 218 -9.20 3.09 -5.62
N GLY A 219 -10.08 2.43 -6.38
CA GLY A 219 -10.82 3.05 -7.48
C GLY A 219 -11.60 4.29 -7.04
N GLU A 220 -12.39 4.17 -5.97
CA GLU A 220 -13.16 5.29 -5.39
C GLU A 220 -12.25 6.43 -4.94
N ARG A 221 -11.16 6.11 -4.24
CA ARG A 221 -10.24 7.13 -3.73
C ARG A 221 -9.47 7.85 -4.85
N ILE A 222 -9.04 7.13 -5.89
CA ILE A 222 -8.38 7.72 -7.05
C ILE A 222 -9.34 8.64 -7.80
N HIS A 223 -10.56 8.15 -8.06
CA HIS A 223 -11.61 8.91 -8.74
C HIS A 223 -11.90 10.24 -8.03
N HIS A 224 -12.15 10.19 -6.72
CA HIS A 224 -12.42 11.38 -5.92
C HIS A 224 -11.20 12.30 -5.78
N ALA A 225 -10.02 11.76 -5.48
CA ALA A 225 -8.82 12.57 -5.22
C ALA A 225 -8.38 13.39 -6.44
N LEU A 226 -8.62 12.88 -7.65
CA LEU A 226 -8.26 13.53 -8.91
C LEU A 226 -9.44 14.23 -9.59
N ASN A 227 -10.65 14.17 -8.99
CA ASN A 227 -11.88 14.71 -9.56
C ASN A 227 -12.09 14.28 -11.02
N LEU A 228 -11.97 12.96 -11.26
CA LEU A 228 -12.11 12.36 -12.58
C LEU A 228 -13.59 12.39 -13.05
N PRO A 229 -13.85 12.37 -14.37
CA PRO A 229 -15.22 12.28 -14.88
C PRO A 229 -15.92 10.99 -14.42
N GLY A 230 -17.24 10.97 -14.48
CA GLY A 230 -18.03 9.74 -14.32
C GLY A 230 -18.06 8.89 -15.60
N GLY A 231 -18.87 7.83 -15.58
CA GLY A 231 -19.09 6.98 -16.75
C GLY A 231 -17.83 6.25 -17.25
N VAL A 232 -17.89 5.78 -18.50
CA VAL A 232 -16.86 4.93 -19.11
C VAL A 232 -15.48 5.60 -19.15
N GLU A 233 -15.43 6.88 -19.50
CA GLU A 233 -14.19 7.68 -19.54
C GLU A 233 -13.52 7.70 -18.16
N GLY A 234 -14.30 7.96 -17.11
CA GLY A 234 -13.84 7.93 -15.74
C GLY A 234 -13.27 6.56 -15.34
N ALA A 235 -13.99 5.49 -15.67
CA ALA A 235 -13.59 4.13 -15.31
C ALA A 235 -12.27 3.72 -15.97
N VAL A 236 -12.09 3.98 -17.27
CA VAL A 236 -10.84 3.69 -17.96
C VAL A 236 -9.70 4.53 -17.38
N ARG A 237 -9.93 5.81 -17.06
CA ARG A 237 -8.91 6.67 -16.46
C ARG A 237 -8.52 6.22 -15.05
N VAL A 238 -9.47 5.75 -14.24
CA VAL A 238 -9.16 5.16 -12.93
C VAL A 238 -8.35 3.88 -13.10
N MET A 239 -8.73 2.99 -14.02
CA MET A 239 -7.97 1.77 -14.29
C MET A 239 -6.53 2.06 -14.72
N GLU A 240 -6.31 3.08 -15.57
CA GLU A 240 -4.97 3.51 -16.00
C GLU A 240 -4.05 3.91 -14.83
N LEU A 241 -4.62 4.50 -13.77
CA LEU A 241 -3.88 4.96 -12.59
C LEU A 241 -3.85 3.95 -11.46
N HIS A 242 -4.58 2.84 -11.59
CA HIS A 242 -4.79 1.89 -10.50
C HIS A 242 -3.54 1.01 -10.27
N PRO A 243 -3.14 0.70 -9.02
CA PRO A 243 -2.00 -0.18 -8.72
C PRO A 243 -2.11 -1.59 -9.33
N LEU A 244 -3.33 -2.06 -9.61
CA LEU A 244 -3.57 -3.31 -10.37
C LEU A 244 -2.84 -3.32 -11.72
N PHE A 245 -2.73 -2.16 -12.37
CA PHE A 245 -2.14 -2.00 -13.70
C PHE A 245 -0.79 -1.27 -13.69
N ASN A 246 -0.26 -0.95 -12.50
CA ASN A 246 0.95 -0.16 -12.35
C ASN A 246 1.99 -0.88 -11.46
N PRO A 247 3.29 -0.60 -11.64
CA PRO A 247 3.85 0.30 -12.64
C PRO A 247 3.84 -0.32 -14.05
N ALA A 248 3.82 0.52 -15.09
CA ALA A 248 3.68 0.09 -16.49
C ALA A 248 4.83 -0.82 -16.99
N VAL A 249 5.99 -0.83 -16.33
CA VAL A 249 7.08 -1.78 -16.66
C VAL A 249 6.89 -3.17 -16.05
N TYR A 250 6.00 -3.30 -15.08
CA TYR A 250 5.71 -4.54 -14.36
C TYR A 250 4.37 -5.17 -14.80
N VAL A 251 3.38 -4.33 -15.07
CA VAL A 251 2.07 -4.73 -15.62
C VAL A 251 1.87 -4.05 -16.97
N LEU A 252 1.74 -4.85 -18.03
CA LEU A 252 1.61 -4.35 -19.41
C LEU A 252 0.13 -4.27 -19.78
N ALA A 253 -0.42 -3.07 -19.84
CA ALA A 253 -1.78 -2.81 -20.28
C ALA A 253 -1.84 -1.61 -21.22
N ASP A 254 -2.77 -1.64 -22.17
CA ASP A 254 -3.11 -0.53 -23.04
C ASP A 254 -4.53 -0.05 -22.73
N PHE A 255 -4.73 1.26 -22.69
CA PHE A 255 -6.00 1.90 -22.32
C PHE A 255 -6.49 2.73 -23.50
N GLY A 256 -7.78 2.64 -23.83
CA GLY A 256 -8.33 3.47 -24.90
C GLY A 256 -9.84 3.33 -25.08
N GLY A 257 -10.52 4.48 -25.25
CA GLY A 257 -11.97 4.54 -25.42
C GLY A 257 -12.68 3.90 -24.23
N ASP A 258 -13.37 2.79 -24.51
CA ASP A 258 -14.10 1.95 -23.57
C ASP A 258 -13.37 0.63 -23.24
N ARG A 259 -12.08 0.53 -23.57
CA ARG A 259 -11.33 -0.74 -23.51
C ARG A 259 -10.08 -0.65 -22.66
N VAL A 260 -9.80 -1.76 -21.98
CA VAL A 260 -8.51 -2.04 -21.35
C VAL A 260 -7.99 -3.37 -21.88
N HIS A 261 -6.83 -3.35 -22.51
CA HIS A 261 -6.19 -4.54 -23.05
C HIS A 261 -4.99 -4.93 -22.19
N LEU A 262 -5.09 -6.04 -21.45
CA LEU A 262 -4.00 -6.58 -20.66
C LEU A 262 -3.19 -7.58 -21.48
N ARG A 263 -1.87 -7.44 -21.44
CA ARG A 263 -0.91 -8.35 -22.09
C ARG A 263 -0.14 -9.18 -21.05
N PRO A 264 0.43 -10.33 -21.46
CA PRO A 264 1.36 -11.07 -20.62
C PRO A 264 2.51 -10.16 -20.17
N SER A 265 2.87 -10.21 -18.88
CA SER A 265 3.76 -9.25 -18.24
C SER A 265 4.54 -9.91 -17.09
N PRO A 266 5.59 -9.26 -16.57
CA PRO A 266 6.33 -9.78 -15.40
C PRO A 266 5.45 -10.09 -14.18
N ALA A 267 4.35 -9.34 -13.98
CA ALA A 267 3.37 -9.61 -12.94
C ALA A 267 2.70 -10.98 -13.05
N HIS A 268 2.55 -11.53 -14.26
CA HIS A 268 2.01 -12.88 -14.46
C HIS A 268 3.03 -13.96 -14.07
N GLU A 269 4.32 -13.73 -14.31
CA GLU A 269 5.39 -14.64 -13.86
C GLU A 269 5.43 -14.77 -12.34
N ASP A 270 5.15 -13.67 -11.63
CA ASP A 270 5.08 -13.65 -10.16
C ASP A 270 3.75 -14.14 -9.59
N GLN A 271 2.73 -14.38 -10.44
CA GLN A 271 1.34 -14.60 -10.01
C GLN A 271 0.80 -13.45 -9.13
N ALA A 272 1.18 -12.22 -9.46
CA ALA A 272 0.68 -10.99 -8.83
C ALA A 272 -0.80 -10.73 -9.17
N TRP A 273 -1.37 -9.60 -8.73
CA TRP A 273 -2.80 -9.29 -8.91
C TRP A 273 -3.38 -9.48 -10.32
N PRO A 274 -2.69 -9.14 -11.43
CA PRO A 274 -3.23 -9.37 -12.77
C PRO A 274 -3.60 -10.84 -13.04
N SER A 275 -2.92 -11.80 -12.40
CA SER A 275 -3.22 -13.24 -12.53
C SER A 275 -4.55 -13.67 -11.88
N LEU A 276 -5.16 -12.79 -11.07
CA LEU A 276 -6.46 -13.00 -10.45
C LEU A 276 -7.62 -12.46 -11.31
N VAL A 277 -7.32 -11.82 -12.44
CA VAL A 277 -8.32 -11.26 -13.36
C VAL A 277 -8.31 -12.06 -14.66
N SER A 278 -9.48 -12.59 -15.01
CA SER A 278 -9.68 -13.36 -16.25
C SER A 278 -11.14 -13.23 -16.72
N PRO A 279 -11.50 -13.75 -17.91
CA PRO A 279 -12.90 -13.84 -18.34
C PRO A 279 -13.83 -14.50 -17.31
N GLU A 280 -13.32 -15.41 -16.48
CA GLU A 280 -14.06 -16.09 -15.42
C GLU A 280 -14.01 -15.37 -14.07
N ALA A 281 -13.19 -14.34 -13.92
CA ALA A 281 -12.91 -13.62 -12.69
C ALA A 281 -12.94 -12.09 -12.89
N VAL A 282 -14.08 -11.58 -13.35
CA VAL A 282 -14.29 -10.16 -13.73
C VAL A 282 -14.45 -9.23 -12.53
N ALA A 283 -14.80 -9.77 -11.35
CA ALA A 283 -15.19 -8.99 -10.17
C ALA A 283 -14.23 -7.85 -9.77
N PRO A 284 -12.89 -8.00 -9.82
CA PRO A 284 -11.98 -6.90 -9.54
C PRO A 284 -12.17 -5.66 -10.44
N LEU A 285 -12.35 -5.86 -11.75
CA LEU A 285 -12.56 -4.74 -12.67
C LEU A 285 -13.95 -4.14 -12.52
N GLN A 286 -14.95 -5.00 -12.29
CA GLN A 286 -16.30 -4.54 -12.02
C GLN A 286 -16.38 -3.69 -10.74
N ALA A 287 -15.56 -3.99 -9.72
CA ALA A 287 -15.46 -3.17 -8.52
C ALA A 287 -14.87 -1.78 -8.79
N ILE A 288 -13.86 -1.68 -9.68
CA ILE A 288 -13.31 -0.38 -10.11
C ILE A 288 -14.36 0.41 -10.89
N ALA A 289 -15.06 -0.23 -11.83
CA ALA A 289 -16.11 0.43 -12.61
C ALA A 289 -17.26 0.92 -11.72
N PHE A 290 -17.72 0.09 -10.76
CA PHE A 290 -18.74 0.47 -9.78
C PHE A 290 -18.33 1.70 -8.95
N ALA A 291 -17.05 1.78 -8.57
CA ALA A 291 -16.52 2.89 -7.78
C ALA A 291 -16.57 4.24 -8.52
N VAL A 292 -16.62 4.21 -9.86
CA VAL A 292 -16.80 5.42 -10.69
C VAL A 292 -18.27 5.69 -10.95
N ASP A 293 -19.01 4.66 -11.38
CA ASP A 293 -20.43 4.76 -11.66
C ASP A 293 -21.10 3.37 -11.54
N PRO A 294 -22.13 3.20 -10.69
CA PRO A 294 -22.79 1.92 -10.49
C PRO A 294 -23.49 1.37 -11.73
N HIS A 295 -23.74 2.18 -12.76
CA HIS A 295 -24.38 1.75 -14.03
C HIS A 295 -23.40 1.14 -15.03
N LEU A 296 -22.11 1.11 -14.73
CA LEU A 296 -21.11 0.52 -15.61
C LEU A 296 -21.04 -0.99 -15.46
N HIS A 297 -20.88 -1.66 -16.59
CA HIS A 297 -20.64 -3.08 -16.68
C HIS A 297 -19.30 -3.36 -17.37
N VAL A 298 -18.57 -4.37 -16.89
CA VAL A 298 -17.31 -4.81 -17.48
C VAL A 298 -17.49 -6.21 -18.05
N ASP A 299 -17.26 -6.36 -19.35
CA ASP A 299 -17.15 -7.64 -20.03
C ASP A 299 -15.68 -7.92 -20.37
N ILE A 300 -15.20 -9.14 -20.15
CA ILE A 300 -13.82 -9.54 -20.46
C ILE A 300 -13.82 -10.69 -21.46
N ASP A 301 -13.08 -10.54 -22.56
CA ASP A 301 -12.85 -11.58 -23.56
C ASP A 301 -11.34 -11.86 -23.73
N GLY A 302 -11.00 -13.12 -24.02
CA GLY A 302 -9.62 -13.56 -24.23
C GLY A 302 -9.22 -14.76 -23.37
N SER A 303 -7.97 -14.73 -22.88
CA SER A 303 -7.34 -15.78 -22.08
C SER A 303 -7.03 -15.31 -20.65
N PRO A 304 -6.69 -16.20 -19.71
CA PRO A 304 -6.33 -15.81 -18.35
C PRO A 304 -5.09 -14.91 -18.20
N THR A 305 -4.25 -14.76 -19.24
CA THR A 305 -3.02 -13.94 -19.20
C THR A 305 -2.96 -12.85 -20.25
N GLU A 306 -3.95 -12.82 -21.14
CA GLU A 306 -4.08 -11.83 -22.21
C GLU A 306 -5.57 -11.68 -22.52
N TRP A 307 -6.14 -10.53 -22.19
CA TRP A 307 -7.57 -10.30 -22.33
C TRP A 307 -7.87 -8.84 -22.62
N THR A 308 -9.07 -8.58 -23.12
CA THR A 308 -9.60 -7.22 -23.30
C THR A 308 -10.88 -7.06 -22.51
N ALA A 309 -10.88 -6.10 -21.60
CA ALA A 309 -12.09 -5.63 -20.94
C ALA A 309 -12.76 -4.55 -21.79
N VAL A 310 -14.08 -4.61 -21.89
CA VAL A 310 -14.93 -3.58 -22.49
C VAL A 310 -15.87 -3.05 -21.41
N ILE A 311 -15.90 -1.74 -21.23
CA ILE A 311 -16.71 -1.07 -20.22
C ILE A 311 -17.91 -0.42 -20.91
N THR A 312 -19.12 -0.81 -20.51
CA THR A 312 -20.37 -0.30 -21.10
C THR A 312 -21.27 0.31 -20.05
N GLU A 313 -22.09 1.28 -20.43
CA GLU A 313 -23.14 1.82 -19.56
C GLU A 313 -24.43 1.00 -19.72
N THR A 314 -25.12 0.78 -18.62
CA THR A 314 -26.35 -0.02 -18.58
C THR A 314 -27.44 0.71 -17.79
N ASP A 315 -28.71 0.40 -18.06
CA ASP A 315 -29.84 1.03 -17.36
C ASP A 315 -30.03 0.52 -15.90
N THR A 316 -29.21 -0.44 -15.46
CA THR A 316 -29.38 -1.09 -14.15
C THR A 316 -28.13 -0.91 -13.30
N ALA A 317 -28.27 -0.20 -12.17
CA ALA A 317 -27.22 -0.10 -11.19
C ALA A 317 -26.82 -1.49 -10.65
N THR A 318 -25.52 -1.78 -10.71
CA THR A 318 -24.91 -2.95 -10.10
C THR A 318 -24.88 -2.79 -8.57
N LYS A 319 -24.68 -3.91 -7.85
CA LYS A 319 -24.59 -3.89 -6.39
C LYS A 319 -23.13 -3.74 -5.97
N GLU A 320 -22.90 -2.95 -4.93
CA GLU A 320 -21.59 -2.87 -4.30
C GLU A 320 -21.14 -4.25 -3.79
N PHE A 321 -19.85 -4.55 -3.95
CA PHE A 321 -19.25 -5.77 -3.42
C PHE A 321 -19.08 -5.65 -1.90
N SER A 322 -19.41 -6.73 -1.18
CA SER A 322 -19.24 -6.79 0.28
C SER A 322 -17.80 -6.55 0.73
N GLU A 323 -16.84 -6.97 -0.08
CA GLU A 323 -15.40 -6.81 0.10
C GLU A 323 -14.99 -5.33 0.08
N VAL A 324 -15.77 -4.46 -0.57
CA VAL A 324 -15.57 -3.01 -0.59
C VAL A 324 -16.31 -2.37 0.59
N SER A 325 -17.57 -2.76 0.83
CA SER A 325 -18.39 -2.18 1.90
C SER A 325 -17.78 -2.35 3.29
N VAL A 326 -17.05 -3.46 3.54
CA VAL A 326 -16.40 -3.70 4.84
C VAL A 326 -15.34 -2.65 5.20
N ALA A 327 -14.71 -2.02 4.20
CA ALA A 327 -13.71 -0.97 4.42
C ALA A 327 -14.33 0.43 4.65
N LYS A 328 -15.66 0.57 4.57
CA LYS A 328 -16.36 1.86 4.71
C LYS A 328 -16.84 2.13 6.15
N PHE A 329 -16.82 1.13 7.04
CA PHE A 329 -17.34 1.26 8.40
C PHE A 329 -16.54 2.22 9.29
N SER A 330 -15.25 2.43 9.02
CA SER A 330 -14.36 3.32 9.80
C SER A 330 -14.37 4.79 9.39
N GLY A 331 -14.98 5.11 8.25
CA GLY A 331 -14.77 6.41 7.59
C GLY A 331 -13.40 6.54 6.91
N GLY A 332 -12.58 5.48 6.85
CA GLY A 332 -11.29 5.53 6.17
C GLY A 332 -11.40 5.75 4.66
N SER A 333 -12.47 5.26 4.04
CA SER A 333 -12.76 5.51 2.62
C SER A 333 -13.02 6.99 2.30
N THR A 334 -13.49 7.77 3.28
CA THR A 334 -13.79 9.20 3.14
C THR A 334 -12.74 10.11 3.78
N PHE A 335 -11.58 9.56 4.15
CA PHE A 335 -10.49 10.33 4.74
C PHE A 335 -9.95 11.38 3.75
N VAL A 336 -9.87 12.63 4.23
CA VAL A 336 -9.35 13.77 3.46
C VAL A 336 -8.08 14.31 4.10
N PHE A 337 -7.02 14.40 3.31
CA PHE A 337 -5.76 15.02 3.72
C PHE A 337 -5.96 16.49 4.04
N GLN A 338 -5.35 16.95 5.14
CA GLN A 338 -5.33 18.35 5.52
C GLN A 338 -4.03 19.00 5.06
N PRO A 339 -4.05 20.27 4.64
CA PRO A 339 -2.83 21.04 4.44
C PRO A 339 -2.05 21.11 5.76
N ARG A 340 -0.80 20.66 5.75
CA ARG A 340 0.10 20.71 6.90
C ARG A 340 1.43 21.29 6.50
N LYS A 341 2.07 21.99 7.45
CA LYS A 341 3.41 22.52 7.25
C LYS A 341 4.42 21.44 7.65
N SER A 342 5.20 20.97 6.67
CA SER A 342 6.33 20.10 6.93
C SER A 342 7.46 20.86 7.64
N LEU A 343 7.95 20.31 8.74
CA LEU A 343 9.04 20.88 9.53
C LEU A 343 10.20 19.89 9.65
N PRO A 344 11.46 20.32 9.55
CA PRO A 344 12.59 19.45 9.83
C PRO A 344 12.60 19.06 11.32
N LEU A 345 12.82 17.77 11.58
CA LEU A 345 13.00 17.22 12.92
C LEU A 345 14.50 17.14 13.23
N THR A 346 14.87 17.68 14.38
CA THR A 346 16.22 17.58 14.95
C THR A 346 16.19 16.75 16.21
N PRO A 347 17.30 16.07 16.58
CA PRO A 347 17.41 15.41 17.87
C PRO A 347 17.07 16.37 19.03
N VAL A 348 16.32 15.90 20.02
CA VAL A 348 15.86 16.69 21.19
C VAL A 348 16.78 16.60 22.40
#